data_AF-A0A523CCT3-F1
#
_entry.id   AF-A0A523CCT3-F1
#
_cell.length_a   1.000
_cell.length_b   1.000
_cell.length_c   1.000
_cell.angle_alpha   90.00
_cell.angle_beta   90.00
_cell.angle_gamma   90.00
#
_symmetry.space_group_name_H-M   'P 1'
#
loop_
_entity.id
_entity.type
_entity.pdbx_description
1 polymer ?
#
loop_
_entity_poly.entity_id
_entity_poly.type
_entity_poly.pdbx_seq_one_letter_code
_entity_poly.pdbx_strand_id
1 'polypeptide(L)'
;MTAETAGFCTTCGTPLTVGNAFCTTCGSPAPAPQAAAPPAPPQPVAPTPSTPAPPASTEQVVSVLGGLSIGSGFMGLKRTSYTLVVTQTRLIFAELTAEMLKTAIEQARSDTKAQGGGFFKQWGAQISASFAFAERYWQLPPDAALAETPGNFMIDRRTIEKMKLHTGMAREDAPDDPDYITLKAGGTKYKILLSGSFAHAKEALIRAGLI
;
A
#
# COMPACT_ATOMS: atom_id res chain seq x y z
N MET A 1 -10.83 -65.14 -15.46
CA MET A 1 -9.91 -64.94 -14.33
C MET A 1 -9.15 -63.65 -14.59
N THR A 2 -9.65 -62.52 -14.07
CA THR A 2 -9.07 -61.18 -14.30
C THR A 2 -7.92 -60.97 -13.33
N ALA A 3 -6.70 -60.80 -13.84
CA ALA A 3 -5.55 -60.42 -13.04
C ALA A 3 -5.71 -58.96 -12.58
N GLU A 4 -5.70 -58.74 -11.26
CA GLU A 4 -5.82 -57.41 -10.67
C GLU A 4 -4.52 -56.62 -10.94
N THR A 5 -4.66 -55.42 -11.52
CA THR A 5 -3.53 -54.58 -11.93
C THR A 5 -3.13 -53.66 -10.78
N ALA A 6 -1.89 -53.78 -10.29
CA ALA A 6 -1.33 -53.01 -9.18
C ALA A 6 -0.82 -51.61 -9.57
N GLY A 7 -0.84 -51.29 -10.86
CA GLY A 7 -0.30 -50.07 -11.44
C GLY A 7 0.45 -50.35 -12.74
N PHE A 8 1.23 -49.38 -13.21
CA PHE A 8 2.05 -49.50 -14.41
C PHE A 8 3.53 -49.33 -14.06
N CYS A 9 4.39 -50.08 -14.74
CA CYS A 9 5.84 -49.93 -14.61
C CYS A 9 6.26 -48.51 -15.02
N THR A 10 6.97 -47.80 -14.14
CA THR A 10 7.47 -46.45 -14.41
C THR A 10 8.63 -46.42 -15.41
N THR A 11 9.20 -47.57 -15.75
CA THR A 11 10.33 -47.69 -16.70
C THR A 11 9.88 -48.07 -18.11
N CYS A 12 8.94 -49.01 -18.27
CA CYS A 12 8.50 -49.48 -19.60
C CYS A 12 7.00 -49.38 -19.86
N GLY A 13 6.20 -48.94 -18.88
CA GLY A 13 4.76 -48.70 -19.04
C GLY A 13 3.86 -49.94 -19.04
N THR A 14 4.40 -51.15 -18.91
CA THR A 14 3.58 -52.37 -18.84
C THR A 14 2.82 -52.48 -17.52
N PRO A 15 1.57 -53.01 -17.52
CA PRO A 15 0.80 -53.21 -16.30
C PRO A 15 1.52 -54.19 -15.36
N LEU A 16 1.59 -53.84 -14.08
CA LEU A 16 2.15 -54.68 -13.03
C LEU A 16 1.04 -55.52 -12.40
N THR A 17 1.28 -56.82 -12.28
CA THR A 17 0.38 -57.73 -11.57
C THR A 17 0.59 -57.61 -10.06
N VAL A 18 -0.50 -57.55 -9.29
CA VAL A 18 -0.46 -57.55 -7.81
C VAL A 18 0.33 -58.78 -7.33
N GLY A 19 1.34 -58.54 -6.47
CA GLY A 19 2.16 -59.59 -5.85
C GLY A 19 3.53 -59.84 -6.50
N ASN A 20 3.80 -59.31 -7.70
CA ASN A 20 5.11 -59.43 -8.33
C ASN A 20 6.07 -58.34 -7.81
N ALA A 21 7.21 -58.76 -7.24
CA ALA A 21 8.25 -57.85 -6.74
C ALA A 21 9.01 -57.10 -7.86
N PHE A 22 8.89 -57.55 -9.12
CA PHE A 22 9.55 -56.97 -10.28
C PHE A 22 8.62 -56.99 -11.50
N CYS A 23 8.85 -56.09 -12.46
CA CYS A 23 8.20 -56.12 -13.77
C CYS A 23 8.67 -57.36 -14.54
N THR A 24 7.74 -58.22 -14.95
CA THR A 24 8.03 -59.44 -15.70
C THR A 24 8.46 -59.20 -17.15
N THR A 25 8.34 -57.96 -17.65
CA THR A 25 8.75 -57.58 -19.01
C THR A 25 10.14 -56.93 -19.06
N CYS A 26 10.46 -56.00 -18.18
CA CYS A 26 11.74 -55.26 -18.23
C CYS A 26 12.67 -55.50 -17.03
N GLY A 27 12.22 -56.24 -16.00
CA GLY A 27 13.02 -56.58 -14.83
C GLY A 27 13.14 -55.48 -13.77
N SER A 28 12.55 -54.30 -13.96
CA SER A 28 12.60 -53.23 -12.95
C SER A 28 11.85 -53.62 -11.66
N PRO A 29 12.36 -53.30 -10.46
CA PRO A 29 11.66 -53.59 -9.22
C PRO A 29 10.31 -52.85 -9.14
N ALA A 30 9.30 -53.54 -8.63
CA ALA A 30 8.00 -52.92 -8.33
C ALA A 30 8.17 -51.96 -7.14
N PRO A 31 7.47 -50.81 -7.13
CA PRO A 31 7.52 -49.90 -6.00
C PRO A 31 7.04 -50.63 -4.75
N ALA A 32 7.88 -50.70 -3.71
CA ALA A 32 7.49 -51.31 -2.45
C ALA A 32 6.28 -50.56 -1.85
N PRO A 33 5.28 -51.26 -1.30
CA PRO A 33 4.24 -50.62 -0.52
C PRO A 33 4.91 -49.86 0.63
N GLN A 34 4.82 -48.54 0.61
CA GLN A 34 5.26 -47.72 1.74
C GLN A 34 4.33 -48.04 2.90
N ALA A 35 4.84 -48.78 3.87
CA ALA A 35 4.15 -48.98 5.14
C ALA A 35 3.93 -47.61 5.77
N ALA A 36 2.66 -47.23 5.96
CA ALA A 36 2.32 -46.07 6.76
C ALA A 36 2.95 -46.25 8.15
N ALA A 37 3.82 -45.32 8.54
CA ALA A 37 4.47 -45.35 9.84
C ALA A 37 3.40 -45.24 10.95
N PRO A 38 3.55 -45.97 12.08
CA PRO A 38 2.65 -45.82 13.22
C PRO A 38 2.71 -44.38 13.76
N PRO A 39 1.58 -43.84 14.30
CA PRO A 39 1.56 -42.49 14.84
C PRO A 39 2.52 -42.38 16.02
N ALA A 40 3.42 -41.39 15.96
CA ALA A 40 4.34 -41.06 17.02
C ALA A 40 3.59 -40.56 18.28
N PRO A 41 4.12 -40.77 19.50
CA PRO A 41 3.55 -40.23 20.74
C PRO A 41 3.43 -38.70 20.65
N PRO A 42 2.43 -38.08 21.33
CA PRO A 42 2.17 -36.65 21.23
C PRO A 42 3.38 -35.85 21.68
N GLN A 43 4.05 -35.24 20.72
CA GLN A 43 5.11 -34.28 21.00
C GLN A 43 4.49 -32.98 21.53
N PRO A 44 5.18 -32.24 22.41
CA PRO A 44 4.75 -30.91 22.83
C PRO A 44 4.46 -30.06 21.59
N VAL A 45 3.31 -29.39 21.59
CA VAL A 45 2.80 -28.58 20.47
C VAL A 45 3.86 -27.54 20.10
N ALA A 46 4.65 -27.81 19.06
CA ALA A 46 5.47 -26.80 18.44
C ALA A 46 4.53 -25.76 17.79
N PRO A 47 4.84 -24.46 17.87
CA PRO A 47 4.01 -23.43 17.24
C PRO A 47 3.89 -23.73 15.74
N THR A 48 2.66 -23.69 15.24
CA THR A 48 2.33 -23.88 13.83
C THR A 48 3.15 -22.91 12.97
N PRO A 49 3.67 -23.34 11.80
CA PRO A 49 4.30 -22.43 10.86
C PRO A 49 3.23 -21.44 10.40
N SER A 50 3.38 -20.19 10.83
CA SER A 50 2.61 -19.07 10.32
C SER A 50 2.85 -19.02 8.81
N THR A 51 1.79 -18.96 8.01
CA THR A 51 1.88 -18.52 6.61
C THR A 51 2.83 -17.32 6.57
N PRO A 52 3.87 -17.30 5.70
CA PRO A 52 4.77 -16.16 5.64
C PRO A 52 3.91 -14.92 5.44
N ALA A 53 3.93 -14.02 6.42
CA ALA A 53 3.44 -12.67 6.22
C ALA A 53 4.12 -12.16 4.93
N PRO A 54 3.39 -11.50 4.01
CA PRO A 54 4.03 -10.89 2.84
C PRO A 54 5.27 -10.14 3.30
N PRO A 55 6.40 -10.24 2.56
CA PRO A 55 7.68 -9.73 3.02
C PRO A 55 7.47 -8.33 3.53
N ALA A 56 7.81 -8.10 4.80
CA ALA A 56 7.73 -6.78 5.41
C ALA A 56 8.44 -5.82 4.45
N SER A 57 7.66 -4.93 3.83
CA SER A 57 8.12 -4.05 2.77
C SER A 57 9.32 -3.29 3.32
N THR A 58 10.52 -3.56 2.81
CA THR A 58 11.77 -2.88 3.22
C THR A 58 11.78 -1.41 2.78
N GLU A 59 10.76 -1.03 2.01
CA GLU A 59 10.49 0.32 1.58
C GLU A 59 10.07 1.19 2.77
N GLN A 60 10.81 2.27 3.00
CA GLN A 60 10.56 3.24 4.06
C GLN A 60 10.01 4.54 3.50
N VAL A 61 9.18 5.20 4.31
CA VAL A 61 8.69 6.55 4.09
C VAL A 61 9.84 7.54 4.33
N VAL A 62 10.06 8.43 3.36
CA VAL A 62 11.11 9.47 3.37
C VAL A 62 10.52 10.83 3.70
N SER A 63 9.27 11.07 3.30
CA SER A 63 8.57 12.33 3.52
C SER A 63 7.06 12.11 3.47
N VAL A 64 6.32 12.94 4.19
CA VAL A 64 4.85 12.96 4.15
C VAL A 64 4.40 14.39 4.01
N LEU A 65 3.47 14.64 3.09
CA LEU A 65 2.89 15.94 2.82
C LEU A 65 1.37 15.85 2.81
N GLY A 66 0.74 16.35 3.86
CA GLY A 66 -0.71 16.48 3.96
C GLY A 66 -1.27 17.70 3.20
N GLY A 67 -2.59 17.78 3.12
CA GLY A 67 -3.28 18.97 2.62
C GLY A 67 -3.21 19.15 1.10
N LEU A 68 -3.24 18.06 0.34
CA LEU A 68 -3.21 18.08 -1.12
C LEU A 68 -4.59 17.91 -1.72
N SER A 69 -4.81 18.44 -2.90
CA SER A 69 -6.03 18.22 -3.65
C SER A 69 -5.78 18.09 -5.14
N ILE A 70 -6.39 17.09 -5.77
CA ILE A 70 -6.34 16.88 -7.22
C ILE A 70 -7.74 17.05 -7.79
N GLY A 71 -7.87 17.86 -8.85
CA GLY A 71 -9.09 17.94 -9.64
C GLY A 71 -9.21 16.73 -10.58
N SER A 72 -10.36 16.07 -10.56
CA SER A 72 -10.72 14.94 -11.40
C SER A 72 -12.15 15.09 -11.94
N GLY A 73 -12.54 14.24 -12.91
CA GLY A 73 -13.85 14.29 -13.55
C GLY A 73 -13.99 15.36 -14.62
N PHE A 74 -15.20 15.51 -15.17
CA PHE A 74 -15.49 16.47 -16.25
C PHE A 74 -15.15 17.90 -15.78
N MET A 75 -14.21 18.53 -16.49
CA MET A 75 -13.74 19.91 -16.21
C MET A 75 -13.16 20.15 -14.80
N GLY A 76 -12.77 19.09 -14.07
CA GLY A 76 -12.19 19.23 -12.72
C GLY A 76 -13.19 19.58 -11.63
N LEU A 77 -14.49 19.38 -11.87
CA LEU A 77 -15.56 19.64 -10.90
C LEU A 77 -15.40 18.83 -9.61
N LYS A 78 -14.80 17.65 -9.67
CA LYS A 78 -14.56 16.82 -8.48
C LYS A 78 -13.16 17.10 -7.95
N ARG A 79 -13.07 17.61 -6.72
CA ARG A 79 -11.80 17.79 -6.02
C ARG A 79 -11.66 16.72 -4.95
N THR A 80 -10.64 15.89 -5.06
CA THR A 80 -10.36 14.83 -4.09
C THR A 80 -9.13 15.22 -3.28
N SER A 81 -9.24 15.06 -1.96
CA SER A 81 -8.18 15.40 -1.00
C SER A 81 -7.25 14.22 -0.80
N TYR A 82 -5.95 14.48 -0.74
CA TYR A 82 -4.92 13.46 -0.57
C TYR A 82 -3.88 13.86 0.47
N THR A 83 -3.25 12.86 1.06
CA THR A 83 -1.92 12.94 1.66
C THR A 83 -0.93 12.30 0.69
N LEU A 84 0.19 12.98 0.42
CA LEU A 84 1.29 12.39 -0.32
C LEU A 84 2.26 11.74 0.64
N VAL A 85 2.41 10.42 0.52
CA VAL A 85 3.43 9.64 1.20
C VAL A 85 4.54 9.37 0.20
N VAL A 86 5.72 9.90 0.45
CA VAL A 86 6.89 9.72 -0.41
C VAL A 86 7.78 8.64 0.17
N THR A 87 8.11 7.65 -0.63
CA THR A 87 9.02 6.57 -0.26
C THR A 87 10.27 6.60 -1.13
N GLN A 88 11.17 5.64 -0.94
CA GLN A 88 12.37 5.49 -1.77
C GLN A 88 12.04 5.18 -3.23
N THR A 89 10.91 4.55 -3.53
CA THR A 89 10.58 4.02 -4.86
C THR A 89 9.30 4.61 -5.46
N ARG A 90 8.39 5.16 -4.66
CA ARG A 90 7.09 5.65 -5.13
C ARG A 90 6.57 6.88 -4.38
N LEU A 91 5.64 7.56 -5.04
CA LEU A 91 4.73 8.54 -4.47
C LEU A 91 3.39 7.87 -4.28
N ILE A 92 2.87 7.80 -3.06
CA ILE A 92 1.53 7.27 -2.78
C ILE A 92 0.62 8.43 -2.45
N PHE A 93 -0.48 8.55 -3.18
CA PHE A 93 -1.54 9.50 -2.93
C PHE A 93 -2.62 8.78 -2.13
N ALA A 94 -2.60 8.96 -0.82
CA ALA A 94 -3.58 8.37 0.09
C ALA A 94 -4.78 9.32 0.23
N GLU A 95 -5.93 8.88 -0.25
CA GLU A 95 -7.18 9.64 -0.23
C GLU A 95 -7.61 9.91 1.21
N LEU A 96 -7.99 11.15 1.46
CA LEU A 96 -8.65 11.55 2.69
C LEU A 96 -10.16 11.59 2.45
N THR A 97 -10.85 10.51 2.82
CA THR A 97 -12.31 10.44 2.68
C THR A 97 -13.02 11.38 3.64
N ALA A 98 -14.29 11.69 3.36
CA ALA A 98 -15.10 12.53 4.25
C ALA A 98 -15.25 11.92 5.65
N GLU A 99 -15.32 10.59 5.76
CA GLU A 99 -15.39 9.88 7.04
C GLU A 99 -14.08 9.99 7.82
N MET A 100 -12.93 9.79 7.15
CA MET A 100 -11.61 9.96 7.77
C MET A 100 -11.40 11.40 8.25
N LEU A 101 -11.81 12.39 7.45
CA LEU A 101 -11.73 13.80 7.83
C LEU A 101 -12.64 14.10 9.04
N LYS A 102 -13.86 13.58 9.06
CA LYS A 102 -14.79 13.76 10.18
C LYS A 102 -14.17 13.20 11.47
N THR A 103 -13.63 11.99 11.43
CA THR A 103 -12.94 11.35 12.55
C THR A 103 -11.74 12.17 13.02
N ALA A 104 -10.90 12.65 12.09
CA ALA A 104 -9.75 13.48 12.42
C ALA A 104 -10.15 14.81 13.07
N ILE A 105 -11.24 15.44 12.61
CA ILE A 105 -11.78 16.66 13.21
C ILE A 105 -12.36 16.38 14.62
N GLU A 106 -13.06 15.27 14.81
CA GLU A 106 -13.58 14.85 16.12
C GLU A 106 -12.44 14.67 17.13
N GLN A 107 -11.39 13.96 16.73
CA GLN A 107 -10.17 13.74 17.53
C GLN A 107 -9.44 15.06 17.84
N ALA A 108 -9.23 15.91 16.83
CA ALA A 108 -8.62 17.22 17.04
C ALA A 108 -9.44 18.10 17.99
N ARG A 109 -10.78 18.02 17.96
CA ARG A 109 -11.67 18.74 18.87
C ARG A 109 -11.62 18.19 20.30
N SER A 110 -11.50 16.88 20.51
CA SER A 110 -11.33 16.31 21.86
C SER A 110 -10.00 16.71 22.49
N ASP A 111 -8.91 16.73 21.71
CA ASP A 111 -7.59 17.12 22.20
C ASP A 111 -7.52 18.62 22.51
N THR A 112 -8.26 19.44 21.76
CA THR A 112 -8.36 20.89 22.03
C THR A 112 -9.17 21.19 23.28
N LYS A 113 -10.21 20.40 23.60
CA LYS A 113 -10.96 20.53 24.87
C LYS A 113 -10.10 20.24 26.10
N ALA A 114 -9.10 19.37 25.96
CA ALA A 114 -8.12 19.10 27.02
C ALA A 114 -7.07 20.22 27.17
N GLN A 115 -6.85 21.05 26.15
CA GLN A 115 -5.80 22.09 26.11
C GLN A 115 -6.32 23.54 25.97
N GLY A 116 -7.54 23.81 26.45
CA GLY A 116 -8.12 25.15 26.66
C GLY A 116 -7.77 26.24 25.62
N GLY A 117 -8.60 26.47 24.61
CA GLY A 117 -8.45 27.65 23.76
C GLY A 117 -9.44 27.73 22.60
N GLY A 118 -10.22 28.82 22.56
CA GLY A 118 -11.34 29.05 21.64
C GLY A 118 -11.00 29.58 20.24
N PHE A 119 -12.01 29.45 19.38
CA PHE A 119 -12.30 30.02 18.05
C PHE A 119 -11.17 30.13 16.99
N PHE A 120 -10.01 30.72 17.29
CA PHE A 120 -8.87 30.78 16.35
C PHE A 120 -8.18 29.41 16.16
N LYS A 121 -8.23 28.53 17.18
CA LYS A 121 -7.79 27.14 17.06
C LYS A 121 -8.74 26.27 16.24
N GLN A 122 -10.00 26.64 16.04
CA GLN A 122 -10.99 25.76 15.38
C GLN A 122 -10.81 25.74 13.85
N TRP A 123 -10.34 26.85 13.27
CA TRP A 123 -9.86 26.93 11.88
C TRP A 123 -8.49 26.25 11.72
N GLY A 124 -7.58 26.48 12.68
CA GLY A 124 -6.31 25.77 12.77
C GLY A 124 -6.47 24.25 12.94
N ALA A 125 -7.50 23.79 13.63
CA ALA A 125 -7.78 22.39 13.93
C ALA A 125 -8.19 21.59 12.71
N GLN A 126 -8.80 22.20 11.69
CA GLN A 126 -9.19 21.49 10.46
C GLN A 126 -8.00 21.32 9.51
N ILE A 127 -7.14 22.35 9.42
CA ILE A 127 -5.88 22.31 8.69
C ILE A 127 -4.91 21.36 9.42
N SER A 128 -4.76 21.51 10.74
CA SER A 128 -3.95 20.63 11.57
C SER A 128 -4.50 19.21 11.64
N ALA A 129 -5.81 18.98 11.54
CA ALA A 129 -6.35 17.61 11.47
C ALA A 129 -5.87 16.89 10.21
N SER A 130 -5.85 17.56 9.06
CA SER A 130 -5.30 16.97 7.82
C SER A 130 -3.80 16.69 7.95
N PHE A 131 -3.04 17.57 8.62
CA PHE A 131 -1.60 17.39 8.85
C PHE A 131 -1.28 16.33 9.92
N ALA A 132 -1.99 16.33 11.06
CA ALA A 132 -1.88 15.34 12.12
C ALA A 132 -2.32 13.96 11.62
N PHE A 133 -3.37 13.92 10.79
CA PHE A 133 -3.78 12.69 10.11
C PHE A 133 -2.68 12.18 9.18
N ALA A 134 -1.93 13.07 8.53
CA ALA A 134 -0.82 12.68 7.68
C ALA A 134 0.33 12.03 8.49
N GLU A 135 0.56 12.43 9.75
CA GLU A 135 1.67 11.90 10.56
C GLU A 135 1.60 10.39 10.78
N ARG A 136 0.40 9.79 10.81
CA ARG A 136 0.25 8.34 10.97
C ARG A 136 0.91 7.53 9.84
N TYR A 137 1.09 8.12 8.66
CA TYR A 137 1.74 7.45 7.54
C TYR A 137 3.24 7.24 7.74
N TRP A 138 3.87 7.89 8.72
CA TRP A 138 5.24 7.55 9.13
C TRP A 138 5.35 6.15 9.76
N GLN A 139 4.27 5.66 10.36
CA GLN A 139 4.21 4.37 11.03
C GLN A 139 3.47 3.31 10.20
N LEU A 140 2.74 3.72 9.17
CA LEU A 140 2.00 2.81 8.29
C LEU A 140 2.91 2.30 7.17
N PRO A 141 3.03 0.97 6.97
CA PRO A 141 3.79 0.42 5.86
C PRO A 141 3.28 0.95 4.50
N PRO A 142 4.14 1.24 3.52
CA PRO A 142 3.72 1.82 2.24
C PRO A 142 2.65 1.01 1.49
N ASP A 143 2.73 -0.33 1.51
CA ASP A 143 1.72 -1.17 0.86
C ASP A 143 0.36 -1.10 1.57
N ALA A 144 0.36 -0.97 2.91
CA ALA A 144 -0.86 -0.77 3.67
C ALA A 144 -1.44 0.63 3.41
N ALA A 145 -0.59 1.66 3.31
CA ALA A 145 -1.01 3.00 2.93
C ALA A 145 -1.65 3.02 1.53
N LEU A 146 -1.09 2.29 0.57
CA LEU A 146 -1.67 2.17 -0.77
C LEU A 146 -3.00 1.40 -0.77
N ALA A 147 -3.14 0.36 0.04
CA ALA A 147 -4.34 -0.47 0.09
C ALA A 147 -5.48 0.10 0.96
N GLU A 148 -5.23 1.17 1.71
CA GLU A 148 -6.16 1.69 2.72
C GLU A 148 -7.51 2.13 2.17
N THR A 149 -7.53 2.74 0.98
CA THR A 149 -8.78 3.10 0.31
C THR A 149 -8.72 2.79 -1.19
N PRO A 150 -9.85 2.47 -1.84
CA PRO A 150 -9.87 2.20 -3.28
C PRO A 150 -9.44 3.37 -4.17
N GLY A 151 -9.50 4.62 -3.68
CA GLY A 151 -9.08 5.80 -4.42
C GLY A 151 -7.61 6.19 -4.18
N ASN A 152 -6.88 5.41 -3.37
CA ASN A 152 -5.45 5.54 -3.23
C ASN A 152 -4.77 5.05 -4.51
N PHE A 153 -3.73 5.77 -4.93
CA PHE A 153 -2.94 5.36 -6.08
C PHE A 153 -1.47 5.68 -5.85
N MET A 154 -0.62 5.07 -6.67
CA MET A 154 0.83 5.29 -6.62
C MET A 154 1.37 5.74 -7.97
N ILE A 155 2.47 6.49 -7.91
CA ILE A 155 3.30 6.86 -9.04
C ILE A 155 4.71 6.35 -8.74
N ASP A 156 5.25 5.51 -9.61
CA ASP A 156 6.65 5.06 -9.51
C ASP A 156 7.60 6.25 -9.72
N ARG A 157 8.55 6.44 -8.81
CA ARG A 157 9.52 7.54 -8.86
C ARG A 157 10.35 7.56 -10.13
N ARG A 158 10.62 6.39 -10.72
CA ARG A 158 11.37 6.24 -11.97
C ARG A 158 10.63 6.82 -13.18
N THR A 159 9.31 6.96 -13.07
CA THR A 159 8.48 7.53 -14.13
C THR A 159 8.35 9.04 -14.03
N ILE A 160 8.84 9.67 -12.96
CA ILE A 160 8.77 11.12 -12.76
C ILE A 160 9.71 11.80 -13.76
N GLU A 161 9.11 12.54 -14.68
CA GLU A 161 9.83 13.36 -15.65
C GLU A 161 10.08 14.78 -15.11
N LYS A 162 9.17 15.28 -14.27
CA LYS A 162 9.22 16.65 -13.76
C LYS A 162 8.36 16.81 -12.51
N MET A 163 8.90 17.46 -11.49
CA MET A 163 8.12 18.00 -10.39
C MET A 163 8.49 19.46 -10.18
N LYS A 164 7.49 20.33 -10.04
CA LYS A 164 7.70 21.76 -9.79
C LYS A 164 6.68 22.28 -8.80
N LEU A 165 7.16 23.07 -7.87
CA LEU A 165 6.33 23.82 -6.94
C LEU A 165 6.11 25.24 -7.48
N HIS A 166 4.88 25.73 -7.40
CA HIS A 166 4.45 27.02 -7.92
C HIS A 166 3.73 27.81 -6.83
N THR A 167 4.04 29.10 -6.75
CA THR A 167 3.31 30.02 -5.89
C THR A 167 2.02 30.44 -6.56
N GLY A 168 0.97 30.54 -5.75
CA GLY A 168 -0.31 31.13 -6.09
C GLY A 168 -0.19 32.59 -6.54
N MET A 169 -1.23 33.10 -7.20
CA MET A 169 -1.32 34.50 -7.57
C MET A 169 -2.41 35.17 -6.75
N ALA A 170 -2.07 36.31 -6.16
CA ALA A 170 -3.05 37.16 -5.50
C ALA A 170 -3.98 37.80 -6.54
N ARG A 171 -5.27 37.90 -6.23
CA ARG A 171 -6.25 38.58 -7.10
C ARG A 171 -7.03 39.62 -6.30
N GLU A 172 -7.25 40.79 -6.91
CA GLU A 172 -7.96 41.91 -6.25
C GLU A 172 -9.45 41.62 -6.04
N ASP A 173 -10.13 41.08 -7.05
CA ASP A 173 -11.59 40.88 -7.04
C ASP A 173 -12.03 39.41 -7.05
N ALA A 174 -11.11 38.50 -6.73
CA ALA A 174 -11.39 37.06 -6.69
C ALA A 174 -10.53 36.39 -5.61
N PRO A 175 -10.91 35.19 -5.13
CA PRO A 175 -10.05 34.40 -4.28
C PRO A 175 -8.70 34.14 -4.95
N ASP A 176 -7.62 34.26 -4.18
CA ASP A 176 -6.26 33.98 -4.63
C ASP A 176 -6.16 32.57 -5.22
N ASP A 177 -5.35 32.42 -6.26
CA ASP A 177 -4.98 31.09 -6.73
C ASP A 177 -4.13 30.42 -5.65
N PRO A 178 -4.42 29.17 -5.23
CA PRO A 178 -3.59 28.48 -4.25
C PRO A 178 -2.23 28.09 -4.84
N ASP A 179 -1.24 27.90 -3.97
CA ASP A 179 0.01 27.25 -4.35
C ASP A 179 -0.28 25.85 -4.92
N TYR A 180 0.58 25.38 -5.83
CA TYR A 180 0.37 24.09 -6.47
C TYR A 180 1.66 23.41 -6.90
N ILE A 181 1.62 22.09 -6.97
CA ILE A 181 2.65 21.25 -7.56
C ILE A 181 2.19 20.83 -8.95
N THR A 182 3.06 21.00 -9.93
CA THR A 182 2.94 20.29 -11.21
C THR A 182 3.81 19.05 -11.16
N LEU A 183 3.22 17.88 -11.31
CA LEU A 183 3.92 16.62 -11.46
C LEU A 183 3.67 16.06 -12.86
N LYS A 184 4.72 15.73 -13.60
CA LYS A 184 4.65 14.96 -14.83
C LYS A 184 5.32 13.61 -14.60
N ALA A 185 4.56 12.53 -14.77
CA ALA A 185 5.06 11.18 -14.60
C ALA A 185 4.37 10.21 -15.56
N GLY A 186 5.14 9.34 -16.22
CA GLY A 186 4.63 8.34 -17.15
C GLY A 186 3.72 8.93 -18.24
N GLY A 187 4.07 10.10 -18.78
CA GLY A 187 3.24 10.83 -19.75
C GLY A 187 2.02 11.56 -19.19
N THR A 188 1.65 11.35 -17.92
CA THR A 188 0.51 12.02 -17.27
C THR A 188 0.95 13.28 -16.53
N LYS A 189 0.16 14.35 -16.63
CA LYS A 189 0.38 15.60 -15.90
C LYS A 189 -0.68 15.78 -14.82
N TYR A 190 -0.22 15.93 -13.58
CA TYR A 190 -1.03 16.22 -12.40
C TYR A 190 -0.81 17.67 -11.99
N LYS A 191 -1.92 18.38 -11.74
CA LYS A 191 -1.92 19.66 -11.01
C LYS A 191 -2.47 19.39 -9.62
N ILE A 192 -1.59 19.45 -8.62
CA ILE A 192 -1.89 19.15 -7.22
C ILE A 192 -1.93 20.48 -6.48
N LEU A 193 -3.10 20.87 -6.00
CA LEU A 193 -3.26 22.10 -5.23
C LEU A 193 -2.83 21.87 -3.79
N LEU A 194 -2.21 22.89 -3.20
CA LEU A 194 -1.82 22.91 -1.80
C LEU A 194 -2.85 23.70 -1.00
N SER A 195 -3.34 23.09 0.07
CA SER A 195 -4.20 23.75 1.06
C SER A 195 -3.42 24.26 2.27
N GLY A 196 -2.10 24.11 2.27
CA GLY A 196 -1.20 24.52 3.36
C GLY A 196 -0.01 25.33 2.86
N SER A 197 1.00 25.49 3.72
CA SER A 197 2.15 26.37 3.45
C SER A 197 3.06 25.87 2.31
N PHE A 198 3.35 26.76 1.35
CA PHE A 198 4.39 26.58 0.34
C PHE A 198 5.73 26.11 0.93
N ALA A 199 6.18 26.73 2.02
CA ALA A 199 7.49 26.46 2.61
C ALA A 199 7.57 25.02 3.13
N HIS A 200 6.51 24.55 3.79
CA HIS A 200 6.42 23.18 4.28
C HIS A 200 6.41 22.18 3.11
N ALA A 201 5.64 22.43 2.06
CA ALA A 201 5.64 21.59 0.86
C ALA A 201 7.03 21.57 0.20
N LYS A 202 7.69 22.72 0.07
CA LYS A 202 9.05 22.80 -0.48
C LYS A 202 10.04 21.97 0.33
N GLU A 203 10.03 22.11 1.65
CA GLU A 203 10.92 21.35 2.53
C GLU A 203 10.67 19.83 2.41
N ALA A 204 9.41 19.41 2.42
CA ALA A 204 9.03 18.00 2.27
C ALA A 204 9.51 17.40 0.94
N LEU A 205 9.45 18.17 -0.15
CA LEU A 205 9.91 17.73 -1.48
C LEU A 205 11.44 17.73 -1.60
N ILE A 206 12.13 18.73 -1.02
CA ILE A 206 13.61 18.76 -0.97
C ILE A 206 14.15 17.59 -0.16
N ARG A 207 13.56 17.33 1.03
CA ARG A 207 13.92 16.20 1.89
C ARG A 207 13.79 14.87 1.15
N ALA A 208 12.80 14.75 0.27
CA ALA A 208 12.57 13.57 -0.54
C ALA A 208 13.46 13.49 -1.81
N GLY A 209 14.23 14.54 -2.12
CA GLY A 209 15.03 14.63 -3.35
C GLY A 209 14.16 14.66 -4.61
N LEU A 210 13.03 15.36 -4.57
CA LEU A 210 12.09 15.45 -5.69
C LEU A 210 12.17 16.77 -6.47
N ILE A 211 12.74 17.81 -5.87
CA ILE A 211 12.95 19.15 -6.47
C ILE A 211 14.30 19.75 -6.04
#